data_AF-A0A956LAS8-F1
#
_entry.id   AF-A0A956LAS8-F1
#
_cell.length_a   1.000
_cell.length_b   1.000
_cell.length_c   1.000
_cell.angle_alpha   90.00
_cell.angle_beta   90.00
_cell.angle_gamma   90.00
#
_symmetry.space_group_name_H-M   'P 1'
#
loop_
_entity.id
_entity.type
_entity.pdbx_description
1 polymer ?
#
loop_
_entity_poly.entity_id
_entity_poly.type
_entity_poly.pdbx_seq_one_letter_code
_entity_poly.pdbx_strand_id
1 'polypeptide(L)'
;MGLRVAASLALILYVCVGIYHGLANQRLRASPGEHLDCDYRVELTRDRLTSLIEWAHRVGDVQADKATEKFSTLLRDTQTRCVAADPETRDRIDTIERIFAEYEERRGRDRDARETLLAL
;
A
#
# COMPACT_ATOMS: atom_id res chain seq x y z
N MET A 1 -29.85 -21.60 23.35
CA MET A 1 -28.40 -21.28 23.48
C MET A 1 -27.54 -21.96 22.40
N GLY A 2 -27.80 -23.22 22.02
CA GLY A 2 -26.96 -23.94 21.02
C GLY A 2 -26.82 -23.29 19.64
N LEU A 3 -27.87 -22.62 19.13
CA LEU A 3 -27.84 -21.98 17.81
C LEU A 3 -26.82 -20.83 17.72
N ARG A 4 -26.65 -20.05 18.80
CA ARG A 4 -25.71 -18.92 18.84
C ARG A 4 -24.27 -19.41 18.89
N VAL A 5 -24.00 -20.48 19.63
CA VAL A 5 -22.68 -21.10 19.71
C VAL A 5 -22.28 -21.72 18.37
N ALA A 6 -23.22 -22.39 17.69
CA ALA A 6 -23.00 -22.95 16.35
C ALA A 6 -22.71 -21.85 15.30
N ALA A 7 -23.45 -20.74 15.34
CA ALA A 7 -23.23 -19.61 14.42
C ALA A 7 -21.86 -18.95 14.63
N SER A 8 -21.44 -18.77 15.88
CA SER A 8 -20.12 -18.21 16.19
C SER A 8 -18.98 -19.11 15.71
N LEU A 9 -19.11 -20.44 15.89
CA LEU A 9 -18.11 -21.40 15.41
C LEU A 9 -18.03 -21.41 13.87
N ALA A 10 -19.17 -21.35 13.20
CA ALA A 10 -19.21 -21.27 11.73
C ALA A 10 -18.54 -19.98 11.22
N LEU A 11 -18.76 -18.85 11.90
CA LEU A 11 -18.13 -17.57 11.54
C LEU A 11 -16.60 -17.62 11.70
N ILE A 12 -16.12 -18.17 12.83
CA ILE A 12 -14.69 -18.31 13.10
C ILE A 12 -14.04 -19.23 12.07
N LEU A 13 -14.67 -20.37 11.77
CA LEU A 13 -14.17 -21.29 10.74
C LEU A 13 -14.11 -20.62 9.36
N TYR A 14 -15.14 -19.85 9.00
CA TYR A 14 -15.17 -19.12 7.74
C TYR A 14 -14.05 -18.08 7.64
N VAL A 15 -13.81 -17.31 8.72
CA VAL A 15 -12.70 -16.35 8.79
C VAL A 15 -11.35 -17.05 8.70
N CYS A 16 -11.16 -18.16 9.43
CA CYS A 16 -9.94 -18.95 9.37
C CYS A 16 -9.67 -19.54 7.98
N VAL A 17 -10.71 -20.01 7.28
CA VAL A 17 -10.60 -20.51 5.90
C VAL A 17 -10.24 -19.37 4.94
N GLY A 18 -10.84 -18.19 5.10
CA GLY A 18 -10.50 -17.00 4.31
C GLY A 18 -9.05 -16.54 4.52
N ILE A 19 -8.58 -16.53 5.78
CA ILE A 19 -7.19 -16.22 6.13
C ILE A 19 -6.25 -17.29 5.58
N TYR A 20 -6.60 -18.58 5.72
CA TYR A 20 -5.79 -19.68 5.19
C TYR A 20 -5.67 -19.61 3.67
N HIS A 21 -6.77 -19.37 2.94
CA HIS A 21 -6.73 -19.18 1.48
C HIS A 21 -5.94 -17.92 1.10
N GLY A 22 -6.09 -16.83 1.83
CA GLY A 22 -5.30 -15.61 1.61
C GLY A 22 -3.79 -15.85 1.81
N LEU A 23 -3.41 -16.53 2.90
CA LEU A 23 -2.02 -16.89 3.20
C LEU A 23 -1.47 -17.96 2.25
N ALA A 24 -2.28 -18.94 1.85
CA ALA A 24 -1.90 -19.98 0.91
C ALA A 24 -1.66 -19.39 -0.48
N ASN A 25 -2.49 -18.44 -0.95
CA ASN A 25 -2.23 -17.70 -2.18
C ASN A 25 -0.98 -16.82 -2.08
N GLN A 26 -0.70 -16.25 -0.91
CA GLN A 26 0.54 -15.51 -0.68
C GLN A 26 1.77 -16.44 -0.70
N ARG A 27 1.67 -17.64 -0.13
CA ARG A 27 2.77 -18.63 -0.10
C ARG A 27 2.99 -19.35 -1.41
N LEU A 28 1.94 -19.63 -2.20
CA LEU A 28 2.07 -20.21 -3.53
C LEU A 28 2.67 -19.23 -4.55
N ARG A 29 2.54 -17.91 -4.32
CA ARG A 29 3.30 -16.87 -5.06
C ARG A 29 4.67 -16.56 -4.46
N ALA A 30 4.96 -17.04 -3.26
CA ALA A 30 6.28 -16.97 -2.64
C ALA A 30 7.07 -18.24 -2.97
N SER A 31 7.30 -18.51 -4.26
CA SER A 31 8.34 -19.45 -4.66
C SER A 31 9.68 -18.86 -4.22
N PRO A 32 10.43 -19.53 -3.31
CA PRO A 32 11.68 -19.01 -2.79
C PRO A 32 12.76 -19.20 -3.87
N GLY A 33 12.85 -18.24 -4.80
CA GLY A 33 13.88 -18.26 -5.85
C GLY A 33 13.49 -17.57 -7.15
N GLU A 34 12.21 -17.27 -7.37
CA GLU A 34 11.80 -16.48 -8.53
C GLU A 34 11.96 -15.00 -8.20
N HIS A 35 12.74 -14.31 -9.03
CA HIS A 35 12.69 -12.85 -9.08
C HIS A 35 11.22 -12.44 -9.13
N LEU A 36 10.72 -11.80 -8.07
CA LEU A 36 9.40 -11.19 -8.10
C LEU A 36 9.38 -10.30 -9.33
N ASP A 37 8.53 -10.66 -10.31
CA ASP A 37 8.40 -9.97 -11.57
C ASP A 37 8.30 -8.47 -11.31
N CYS A 38 9.14 -7.69 -11.98
CA CYS A 38 9.18 -6.26 -11.76
C CYS A 38 7.85 -5.61 -12.12
N ASP A 39 7.10 -6.20 -13.05
CA ASP A 39 5.74 -5.77 -13.35
C ASP A 39 4.80 -5.93 -12.16
N TYR A 40 4.83 -7.08 -11.48
CA TYR A 40 4.04 -7.29 -10.26
C TYR A 40 4.43 -6.31 -9.15
N ARG A 41 5.72 -5.99 -9.00
CA ARG A 41 6.17 -5.03 -7.98
C ARG A 41 5.72 -3.61 -8.31
N VAL A 42 5.74 -3.23 -9.58
CA VAL A 42 5.20 -1.95 -10.04
C VAL A 42 3.70 -1.86 -9.80
N GLU A 43 2.94 -2.89 -10.14
CA GLU A 43 1.50 -2.95 -9.87
C GLU A 43 1.19 -2.84 -8.37
N LEU A 44 1.91 -3.60 -7.54
CA LEU A 44 1.76 -3.54 -6.10
C LEU A 44 2.05 -2.14 -5.56
N THR A 45 3.13 -1.50 -6.01
CA THR A 45 3.50 -0.16 -5.57
C THR A 45 2.47 0.87 -6.05
N ARG A 46 1.96 0.76 -7.28
CA ARG A 46 0.85 1.60 -7.77
C ARG A 46 -0.38 1.47 -6.86
N ASP A 47 -0.82 0.25 -6.60
CA ASP A 47 -2.03 0.00 -5.80
C ASP A 47 -1.87 0.51 -4.36
N ARG A 48 -0.66 0.44 -3.81
CA ARG A 48 -0.32 1.02 -2.50
C ARG A 48 -0.34 2.54 -2.51
N LEU A 49 0.09 3.18 -3.60
CA LEU A 49 0.01 4.64 -3.74
C LEU A 49 -1.46 5.09 -3.79
N THR A 50 -2.28 4.42 -4.60
CA THR A 50 -3.72 4.72 -4.68
C THR A 50 -4.39 4.55 -3.32
N SER A 51 -4.10 3.44 -2.63
CA SER A 51 -4.62 3.17 -1.29
C SER A 51 -4.17 4.23 -0.28
N LEU A 52 -2.92 4.68 -0.36
CA LEU A 52 -2.38 5.75 0.49
C LEU A 52 -3.16 7.04 0.30
N ILE A 53 -3.34 7.48 -0.96
CA ILE A 53 -4.04 8.73 -1.28
C ILE A 53 -5.48 8.69 -0.75
N GLU A 54 -6.21 7.61 -1.03
CA GLU A 54 -7.60 7.47 -0.56
C GLU A 54 -7.71 7.42 0.97
N TRP A 55 -6.78 6.73 1.63
CA TRP A 55 -6.81 6.57 3.07
C TRP A 55 -6.34 7.82 3.81
N ALA A 56 -5.32 8.51 3.30
CA ALA A 56 -4.74 9.70 3.91
C ALA A 56 -5.77 10.83 4.05
N HIS A 57 -6.70 10.97 3.10
CA HIS A 57 -7.79 11.93 3.21
C HIS A 57 -8.76 11.66 4.37
N ARG A 58 -8.80 10.43 4.90
CA ARG A 58 -9.71 10.01 5.97
C ARG A 58 -9.08 10.03 7.36
N VAL A 59 -7.76 10.18 7.46
CA VAL A 59 -7.04 10.11 8.73
C VAL A 59 -6.35 11.43 9.06
N GLY A 60 -5.96 11.58 10.33
CA GLY A 60 -5.21 12.75 10.78
C GLY A 60 -3.77 12.78 10.23
N ASP A 61 -3.14 13.94 10.34
CA ASP A 61 -1.86 14.19 9.67
C ASP A 61 -0.72 13.26 10.11
N VAL A 62 -0.65 12.94 11.41
CA VAL A 62 0.39 12.05 11.96
C VAL A 62 0.31 10.64 11.37
N GLN A 63 -0.91 10.12 11.14
CA GLN A 63 -1.11 8.78 10.58
C GLN A 63 -0.80 8.76 9.09
N ALA A 64 -1.20 9.81 8.37
CA ALA A 64 -0.88 9.95 6.96
C ALA A 64 0.64 10.10 6.74
N ASP A 65 1.36 10.85 7.59
CA ASP A 65 2.82 11.02 7.52
C ASP A 65 3.55 9.67 7.64
N LYS A 66 3.16 8.84 8.62
CA LYS A 66 3.71 7.49 8.78
C LYS A 66 3.43 6.57 7.59
N ALA A 67 2.29 6.73 6.94
CA ALA A 67 1.95 5.92 5.78
C ALA A 67 2.72 6.39 4.53
N THR A 68 2.93 7.70 4.38
CA THR A 68 3.80 8.30 3.37
C THR A 68 5.25 7.80 3.51
N GLU A 69 5.81 7.77 4.72
CA GLU A 69 7.17 7.25 4.98
C GLU A 69 7.31 5.75 4.64
N LYS A 70 6.29 4.95 4.97
CA LYS A 70 6.27 3.53 4.59
C LYS A 70 6.21 3.35 3.08
N PHE A 71 5.44 4.20 2.40
CA PHE A 71 5.34 4.16 0.95
C PHE A 71 6.66 4.58 0.29
N SER A 72 7.33 5.63 0.75
CA SER A 72 8.63 6.04 0.18
C SER A 72 9.69 4.94 0.32
N THR A 73 9.67 4.21 1.44
CA THR A 73 10.52 3.03 1.65
C THR A 73 10.19 1.91 0.65
N LEU A 74 8.89 1.63 0.43
CA LEU A 74 8.46 0.64 -0.56
C LEU A 74 8.87 1.03 -1.99
N LEU A 75 8.71 2.30 -2.36
CA LEU A 75 9.10 2.80 -3.68
C LEU A 75 10.61 2.67 -3.90
N ARG A 76 11.42 3.01 -2.89
CA ARG A 76 12.88 2.85 -2.94
C ARG A 76 13.31 1.39 -3.07
N ASP A 77 12.68 0.47 -2.31
CA ASP A 77 12.90 -0.98 -2.50
C ASP A 77 12.44 -1.40 -3.90
N THR A 78 11.36 -0.81 -4.43
CA THR A 78 10.86 -1.07 -5.79
C THR A 78 11.94 -0.77 -6.83
N GLN A 79 12.43 0.47 -6.83
CA GLN A 79 13.52 0.96 -7.69
C GLN A 79 14.78 0.10 -7.57
N THR A 80 15.18 -0.24 -6.34
CA THR A 80 16.43 -0.96 -6.07
C THR A 80 16.41 -2.37 -6.68
N ARG A 81 15.30 -3.12 -6.49
CA ARG A 81 15.22 -4.49 -7.03
C ARG A 81 14.88 -4.53 -8.52
N CYS A 82 14.34 -3.46 -9.08
CA CYS A 82 13.97 -3.35 -10.49
C CYS A 82 14.91 -2.46 -11.31
N VAL A 83 16.13 -2.23 -10.82
CA VAL A 83 17.16 -1.41 -11.50
C VAL A 83 17.49 -1.91 -12.91
N ALA A 84 17.42 -3.23 -13.13
CA ALA A 84 17.71 -3.88 -14.40
C ALA A 84 16.46 -4.21 -15.23
N ALA A 85 15.29 -3.68 -14.86
CA ALA A 85 14.04 -3.90 -15.60
C ALA A 85 14.12 -3.29 -17.02
N ASP A 86 13.23 -3.71 -17.90
CA ASP A 86 13.09 -3.11 -19.23
C ASP A 86 12.70 -1.62 -19.13
N PRO A 87 12.84 -0.85 -20.23
CA PRO A 87 12.56 0.58 -20.23
C PRO A 87 11.10 0.92 -19.88
N GLU A 88 10.13 0.06 -20.23
CA GLU A 88 8.72 0.33 -19.98
C GLU A 88 8.42 0.23 -18.48
N THR A 89 8.91 -0.81 -17.81
CA THR A 89 8.74 -0.95 -16.37
C THR A 89 9.45 0.16 -15.60
N ARG A 90 10.60 0.66 -16.09
CA ARG A 90 11.28 1.83 -15.50
C ARG A 90 10.45 3.11 -15.64
N ASP A 91 9.91 3.39 -16.82
CA ASP A 91 9.04 4.56 -17.04
C ASP A 91 7.79 4.56 -16.12
N ARG A 92 7.22 3.38 -15.86
CA ARG A 92 6.13 3.22 -14.90
C ARG A 92 6.57 3.54 -13.47
N ILE A 93 7.77 3.11 -13.04
CA ILE A 93 8.31 3.43 -11.72
C ILE A 93 8.54 4.94 -11.58
N ASP A 94 9.14 5.58 -12.58
CA ASP A 94 9.40 7.01 -12.59
C ASP A 94 8.09 7.82 -12.58
N THR A 95 7.07 7.33 -13.27
CA THR A 95 5.72 7.90 -13.24
C THR A 95 5.11 7.81 -11.84
N ILE A 96 5.23 6.67 -11.15
CA ILE A 96 4.76 6.50 -9.76
C ILE A 96 5.48 7.48 -8.83
N GLU A 97 6.81 7.61 -8.96
CA GLU A 97 7.61 8.55 -8.17
C GLU A 97 7.15 9.99 -8.35
N ARG A 98 6.95 10.42 -9.60
CA ARG A 98 6.45 11.76 -9.90
C ARG A 98 5.08 12.03 -9.26
N ILE A 99 4.13 11.09 -9.40
CA ILE A 99 2.80 11.23 -8.80
C ILE A 99 2.89 11.31 -7.27
N PHE A 100 3.76 10.50 -6.67
CA PHE A 100 3.98 10.53 -5.23
C PHE A 100 4.56 11.87 -4.75
N ALA A 101 5.55 12.43 -5.46
CA ALA A 101 6.10 13.74 -5.16
C ALA A 101 5.05 14.86 -5.26
N GLU A 102 4.22 14.86 -6.31
CA GLU A 102 3.10 15.81 -6.47
C GLU A 102 2.05 15.67 -5.35
N TYR A 103 1.86 14.46 -4.82
CA TYR A 103 0.97 14.22 -3.69
C TYR A 103 1.57 14.80 -2.39
N GLU A 104 2.85 14.56 -2.11
CA GLU A 104 3.52 15.11 -0.92
C GLU A 104 3.50 16.64 -0.93
N GLU A 105 3.79 17.27 -2.08
CA GLU A 105 3.77 18.72 -2.21
C GLU A 105 2.37 19.31 -1.95
N ARG A 106 1.33 18.72 -2.54
CA ARG A 106 -0.06 19.15 -2.31
C ARG A 106 -0.42 19.05 -0.83
N ARG A 107 -0.05 17.95 -0.20
CA ARG A 107 -0.37 17.72 1.20
C ARG A 107 0.37 18.71 2.12
N GLY A 108 1.61 19.04 1.81
CA GLY A 108 2.35 20.10 2.51
C GLY A 108 1.62 21.44 2.45
N ARG A 109 1.19 21.86 1.25
CA ARG A 109 0.41 23.10 1.08
C ARG A 109 -0.90 23.09 1.85
N ASP A 110 -1.62 21.96 1.86
CA ASP A 110 -2.88 21.83 2.60
C ASP A 110 -2.66 21.92 4.13
N ARG A 111 -1.55 21.33 4.62
CA ARG A 111 -1.17 21.42 6.03
C ARG A 111 -0.85 22.86 6.41
N ASP A 112 0.00 23.53 5.65
CA ASP A 112 0.37 24.94 5.91
C ASP A 112 -0.86 25.86 5.90
N ALA A 113 -1.80 25.62 4.98
CA ALA A 113 -3.05 26.36 4.93
C ALA A 113 -3.91 26.12 6.18
N ARG A 114 -4.00 24.88 6.67
CA ARG A 114 -4.72 24.56 7.91
C ARG A 114 -4.08 25.21 9.12
N GLU A 115 -2.75 25.15 9.24
CA GLU A 115 -2.01 25.77 10.35
C GLU A 115 -2.21 27.30 10.33
N THR A 116 -2.20 27.92 9.14
CA THR A 116 -2.50 29.35 8.96
C THR A 116 -3.92 29.68 9.44
N LEU A 117 -4.93 28.88 9.07
CA LEU A 117 -6.32 29.10 9.47
C LEU A 117 -6.54 28.92 10.99
N LEU A 118 -5.83 28.00 11.63
CA LEU A 118 -5.91 27.78 13.08
C LEU A 118 -5.22 28.88 13.90
N ALA A 119 -4.32 29.65 13.28
CA ALA A 119 -3.61 30.76 13.91
C ALA A 119 -4.34 32.11 13.78
N LEU A 120 -5.43 32.17 13.03
CA LEU A 120 -6.35 33.32 12.94
C LEU A 120 -7.30 33.35 14.14
#